data_AF-A0A2C6CQ81-F1
#
_entry.id   AF-A0A2C6CQ81-F1
#
_cell.length_a   1.000
_cell.length_b   1.000
_cell.length_c   1.000
_cell.angle_alpha   90.00
_cell.angle_beta   90.00
_cell.angle_gamma   90.00
#
_symmetry.space_group_name_H-M   'P 1'
#
loop_
_entity.id
_entity.type
_entity.pdbx_description
1 polymer ?
#
loop_
_entity_poly.entity_id
_entity_poly.type
_entity_poly.pdbx_seq_one_letter_code
_entity_poly.pdbx_strand_id
1 'polypeptide(L)'
;MHYPEWALERALAHLNRSRTTEQLLSERAMTEDPKRGGYVIGEKVAANILEHKKSLPRRRFEKTDDVLAVAGLGVDKLNDIISGFATPADEAFMMRLRDGILLSNWDLNPVSKQFASATELKGATEGLDRFRLQIAKLLEDEGSYAAHNIRALRSAHVFTYPDDHLAAFQFAFWWYLFDHDNWFAYDTIREACEQYLNHHPWGSEGMELRMLRLYNDSSNNDLRRSELIPVVINYPELCVTVWDAFLND
;
A
#
# COMPACT_ATOMS: atom_id res chain seq x y z
N MET A 1 22.46 3.08 5.16
CA MET A 1 21.38 2.40 4.41
C MET A 1 20.60 3.50 3.73
N HIS A 2 20.38 3.44 2.42
CA HIS A 2 19.49 4.40 1.75
C HIS A 2 18.07 3.83 1.82
N TYR A 3 17.19 4.51 2.55
CA TYR A 3 15.75 4.22 2.53
C TYR A 3 15.10 4.93 1.35
N PRO A 4 13.98 4.41 0.82
CA PRO A 4 13.23 5.12 -0.19
C PRO A 4 12.61 6.39 0.40
N GLU A 5 12.42 7.41 -0.45
CA GLU A 5 11.94 8.73 -0.04
C GLU A 5 10.58 8.67 0.66
N TRP A 6 9.65 7.85 0.16
CA TRP A 6 8.34 7.66 0.77
C TRP A 6 8.41 7.13 2.22
N ALA A 7 9.39 6.29 2.56
CA ALA A 7 9.52 5.76 3.93
C ALA A 7 9.96 6.87 4.90
N LEU A 8 10.84 7.76 4.41
CA LEU A 8 11.24 8.96 5.15
C LEU A 8 10.05 9.92 5.33
N GLU A 9 9.29 10.17 4.27
CA GLU A 9 8.10 11.03 4.35
C GLU A 9 7.08 10.53 5.36
N ARG A 10 6.81 9.21 5.38
CA ARG A 10 5.94 8.58 6.38
C ARG A 10 6.48 8.74 7.79
N ALA A 11 7.77 8.51 8.00
CA ALA A 11 8.41 8.72 9.30
C ALA A 11 8.25 10.17 9.78
N LEU A 12 8.56 11.15 8.91
CA LEU A 12 8.40 12.56 9.24
C LEU A 12 6.95 12.94 9.53
N ALA A 13 6.00 12.44 8.73
CA ALA A 13 4.58 12.68 8.94
C ALA A 13 4.09 12.11 10.28
N HIS A 14 4.54 10.91 10.65
CA HIS A 14 4.28 10.33 11.96
C HIS A 14 4.81 11.24 13.09
N LEU A 15 6.09 11.63 13.03
CA LEU A 15 6.69 12.53 14.03
C LEU A 15 5.93 13.86 14.15
N ASN A 16 5.45 14.38 13.02
CA ASN A 16 4.71 15.64 12.95
C ASN A 16 3.29 15.53 13.50
N ARG A 17 2.56 14.44 13.23
CA ARG A 17 1.18 14.26 13.74
C ARG A 17 1.13 13.99 15.24
N SER A 18 2.11 13.28 15.78
CA SER A 18 2.09 12.83 17.16
C SER A 18 2.17 14.01 18.13
N ARG A 19 1.22 14.09 19.05
CA ARG A 19 1.09 15.19 20.03
C ARG A 19 1.53 14.79 21.42
N THR A 20 1.57 13.48 21.69
CA THR A 20 1.98 12.90 22.97
C THR A 20 3.10 11.90 22.76
N THR A 21 3.84 11.61 23.83
CA THR A 21 4.88 10.57 23.82
C THR A 21 4.26 9.21 23.54
N GLU A 22 3.08 8.93 24.12
CA GLU A 22 2.32 7.72 23.83
C GLU A 22 2.00 7.57 22.35
N GLN A 23 1.52 8.63 21.68
CA GLN A 23 1.23 8.57 20.23
C GLN A 23 2.49 8.28 19.40
N LEU A 24 3.63 8.87 19.76
CA LEU A 24 4.91 8.54 19.13
C LEU A 24 5.25 7.07 19.29
N LEU A 25 5.04 6.50 20.49
CA LEU A 25 5.42 5.13 20.82
C LEU A 25 4.37 4.08 20.41
N SER A 26 3.13 4.49 20.13
CA SER A 26 1.97 3.59 19.95
C SER A 26 1.90 2.90 18.59
N GLU A 27 2.61 3.42 17.58
CA GLU A 27 2.60 2.79 16.27
C GLU A 27 3.60 1.63 16.21
N ARG A 28 3.16 0.51 15.60
CA ARG A 28 4.02 -0.63 15.23
C ARG A 28 5.28 -0.21 14.46
N ALA A 29 5.39 1.03 13.99
CA ALA A 29 6.58 1.61 13.38
C ALA A 29 7.80 1.75 14.32
N MET A 30 7.73 1.25 15.55
CA MET A 30 8.91 1.06 16.40
C MET A 30 9.09 -0.38 16.86
N THR A 31 8.43 -1.37 16.25
CA THR A 31 8.79 -2.77 16.51
C THR A 31 10.17 -3.03 15.93
N GLU A 32 11.02 -3.64 16.76
CA GLU A 32 12.42 -4.02 16.53
C GLU A 32 12.73 -4.32 15.05
N ASP A 33 13.82 -3.74 14.52
CA ASP A 33 14.40 -4.24 13.27
C ASP A 33 14.61 -5.77 13.42
N PRO A 34 13.90 -6.60 12.64
CA PRO A 34 13.95 -8.06 12.78
C PRO A 34 15.36 -8.61 12.47
N LYS A 35 16.25 -7.80 11.89
CA LYS A 35 17.64 -8.17 11.60
C LYS A 35 18.63 -7.77 12.70
N ARG A 36 18.26 -6.86 13.61
CA ARG A 36 19.21 -6.27 14.58
C ARG A 36 18.76 -6.20 16.03
N GLY A 37 17.48 -6.46 16.36
CA GLY A 37 16.99 -6.25 17.73
C GLY A 37 17.14 -4.79 18.15
N GLY A 38 16.61 -3.88 17.32
CA GLY A 38 16.82 -2.44 17.43
C GLY A 38 16.19 -1.80 18.67
N TYR A 39 16.86 -0.81 19.23
CA TYR A 39 16.40 -0.04 20.39
C TYR A 39 15.23 0.88 20.00
N VAL A 40 14.03 0.55 20.48
CA VAL A 40 12.85 1.44 20.47
C VAL A 40 13.22 2.78 21.13
N ILE A 41 12.87 3.91 20.51
CA ILE A 41 13.11 5.20 21.15
C ILE A 41 12.38 5.25 22.51
N GLY A 42 13.10 5.53 23.59
CA GLY A 42 12.49 5.62 24.91
C GLY A 42 11.69 6.92 25.10
N GLU A 43 10.82 6.95 26.12
CA GLU A 43 9.97 8.10 26.47
C GLU A 43 10.73 9.43 26.53
N LYS A 44 11.97 9.42 27.05
CA LYS A 44 12.81 10.62 27.12
C LYS A 44 13.14 11.18 25.74
N VAL A 45 13.46 10.31 24.77
CA VAL A 45 13.74 10.74 23.39
C VAL A 45 12.44 11.21 22.73
N ALA A 46 11.33 10.51 22.94
CA ALA A 46 10.02 10.94 22.46
C ALA A 46 9.63 12.33 22.99
N ALA A 47 9.87 12.61 24.27
CA ALA A 47 9.65 13.93 24.86
C ALA A 47 10.54 15.00 24.21
N ASN A 48 11.83 14.72 24.00
CA ASN A 48 12.75 15.62 23.32
C ASN A 48 12.34 15.91 21.87
N ILE A 49 11.82 14.91 21.15
CA ILE A 49 11.26 15.10 19.79
C ILE A 49 10.11 16.09 19.83
N LEU A 50 9.15 15.91 20.74
CA LEU A 50 8.00 16.81 20.87
C LEU A 50 8.39 18.22 21.31
N GLU A 51 9.40 18.34 22.16
CA GLU A 51 9.93 19.63 22.58
C GLU A 51 10.65 20.36 21.44
N HIS A 52 11.56 19.67 20.75
CA HIS A 52 12.27 20.22 19.59
C HIS A 52 11.30 20.60 18.47
N LYS A 53 10.27 19.79 18.23
CA LYS A 53 9.22 20.13 17.26
C LYS A 53 8.58 21.50 17.55
N LYS A 54 8.43 21.90 18.82
CA LYS A 54 7.83 23.21 19.18
C LYS A 54 8.72 24.40 18.83
N SER A 55 10.04 24.22 18.76
CA SER A 55 11.00 25.28 18.42
C SER A 55 11.20 25.45 16.91
N LEU A 56 10.78 24.47 16.11
CA LEU A 56 10.88 24.54 14.66
C LEU A 56 9.86 25.49 14.02
N PRO A 57 10.18 26.09 12.86
CA PRO A 57 9.21 26.79 12.03
C PRO A 57 7.99 25.92 11.75
N ARG A 58 6.78 26.51 11.84
CA ARG A 58 5.49 25.80 11.68
C ARG A 58 5.29 24.63 12.64
N ARG A 59 6.15 24.48 13.65
CA ARG A 59 6.17 23.38 14.62
C ARG A 59 6.19 22.00 13.97
N ARG A 60 7.01 21.83 12.92
CA ARG A 60 7.12 20.58 12.15
C ARG A 60 8.56 20.33 11.70
N PHE A 61 8.92 19.06 11.59
CA PHE A 61 10.12 18.60 10.89
C PHE A 61 9.87 18.65 9.38
N GLU A 62 10.75 19.30 8.62
CA GLU A 62 10.66 19.33 7.15
C GLU A 62 11.68 18.39 6.50
N LYS A 63 12.77 18.07 7.20
CA LYS A 63 13.85 17.20 6.71
C LYS A 63 14.50 16.40 7.83
N THR A 64 15.30 15.40 7.46
CA THR A 64 16.05 14.55 8.40
C THR A 64 16.97 15.33 9.32
N ASP A 65 17.60 16.40 8.83
CA ASP A 65 18.51 17.23 9.63
C ASP A 65 17.80 17.84 10.85
N ASP A 66 16.53 18.20 10.71
CA ASP A 66 15.74 18.77 11.80
C ASP A 66 15.51 17.71 12.89
N VAL A 67 15.35 16.45 12.50
CA VAL A 67 15.18 15.33 13.43
C VAL A 67 16.51 14.98 14.11
N LEU A 68 17.62 14.99 13.37
CA LEU A 68 18.97 14.73 13.92
C LEU A 68 19.45 15.80 14.90
N ALA A 69 18.88 16.99 14.87
CA ALA A 69 19.14 18.04 15.84
C ALA A 69 18.49 17.76 17.23
N VAL A 70 17.63 16.74 17.34
CA VAL A 70 16.99 16.35 18.59
C VAL A 70 18.01 15.72 19.54
N ALA A 71 18.12 16.27 20.75
CA ALA A 71 19.02 15.74 21.77
C ALA A 71 18.71 14.27 22.10
N GLY A 72 19.72 13.40 21.99
CA GLY A 72 19.60 11.96 22.26
C GLY A 72 19.05 11.12 21.09
N LEU A 73 18.81 11.73 19.93
CA LEU A 73 18.46 11.06 18.68
C LEU A 73 19.64 11.09 17.72
N GLY A 74 20.35 9.96 17.60
CA GLY A 74 21.43 9.79 16.65
C GLY A 74 20.95 9.24 15.31
N VAL A 75 21.85 9.19 14.32
CA VAL A 75 21.58 8.64 12.97
C VAL A 75 21.05 7.21 13.04
N ASP A 76 21.58 6.37 13.93
CA ASP A 76 21.12 4.99 14.10
C ASP A 76 19.64 4.92 14.50
N LYS A 77 19.21 5.73 15.48
CA LYS A 77 17.81 5.79 15.92
C LYS A 77 16.89 6.36 14.84
N LEU A 78 17.37 7.33 14.06
CA LEU A 78 16.60 7.83 12.93
C LEU A 78 16.39 6.74 11.89
N ASN A 79 17.42 5.95 11.58
CA ASN A 79 17.30 4.82 10.67
C ASN A 79 16.34 3.76 11.20
N ASP A 80 16.35 3.48 12.51
CA ASP A 80 15.40 2.56 13.15
C ASP A 80 13.95 3.08 13.06
N ILE A 81 13.73 4.39 13.22
CA ILE A 81 12.41 4.98 13.00
C ILE A 81 11.98 4.82 11.54
N ILE A 82 12.85 5.19 10.58
CA ILE A 82 12.52 5.10 9.16
C ILE A 82 12.26 3.65 8.74
N SER A 83 13.03 2.70 9.25
CA SER A 83 12.85 1.28 8.93
C SER A 83 11.49 0.75 9.38
N GLY A 84 10.97 1.20 10.51
CA GLY A 84 9.63 0.85 10.97
C GLY A 84 8.49 1.39 10.08
N PHE A 85 8.76 2.39 9.23
CA PHE A 85 7.83 2.88 8.21
C PHE A 85 8.12 2.35 6.81
N ALA A 86 9.17 1.56 6.63
CA ALA A 86 9.66 1.09 5.33
C ALA A 86 8.95 -0.17 4.82
N THR A 87 7.85 -0.59 5.43
CA THR A 87 6.97 -1.64 4.88
C THR A 87 6.16 -1.07 3.71
N PRO A 88 6.30 -1.63 2.49
CA PRO A 88 5.46 -1.28 1.34
C PRO A 88 3.96 -1.44 1.61
N ALA A 89 3.14 -0.67 0.91
CA ALA A 89 1.69 -0.67 1.13
C ALA A 89 1.04 -2.03 0.87
N ASP A 90 1.44 -2.72 -0.20
CA ASP A 90 0.90 -4.03 -0.58
C ASP A 90 1.29 -5.11 0.44
N GLU A 91 2.53 -5.10 0.91
CA GLU A 91 3.00 -5.99 1.99
C GLU A 91 2.23 -5.74 3.30
N ALA A 92 2.07 -4.47 3.71
CA ALA A 92 1.32 -4.11 4.90
C ALA A 92 -0.15 -4.57 4.82
N PHE A 93 -0.76 -4.41 3.64
CA PHE A 93 -2.13 -4.86 3.41
C PHE A 93 -2.22 -6.40 3.41
N MET A 94 -1.29 -7.11 2.77
CA MET A 94 -1.20 -8.58 2.82
C MET A 94 -1.10 -9.11 4.26
N MET A 95 -0.23 -8.49 5.07
CA MET A 95 -0.11 -8.85 6.49
C MET A 95 -1.44 -8.64 7.22
N ARG A 96 -2.12 -7.51 6.97
CA ARG A 96 -3.42 -7.21 7.59
C ARG A 96 -4.51 -8.19 7.17
N LEU A 97 -4.55 -8.59 5.90
CA LEU A 97 -5.48 -9.58 5.40
C LEU A 97 -5.28 -10.94 6.09
N ARG A 98 -4.02 -11.36 6.26
CA ARG A 98 -3.68 -12.62 6.93
C ARG A 98 -3.81 -12.56 8.46
N ASP A 99 -3.79 -11.37 9.05
CA ASP A 99 -3.97 -11.11 10.49
C ASP A 99 -5.46 -11.08 10.87
N GLY A 100 -6.16 -12.19 10.58
CA GLY A 100 -7.51 -12.45 11.07
C GLY A 100 -8.67 -11.98 10.18
N ILE A 101 -8.42 -11.47 8.97
CA ILE A 101 -9.49 -11.19 7.99
C ILE A 101 -9.75 -12.41 7.12
N LEU A 102 -8.71 -12.93 6.47
CA LEU A 102 -8.79 -14.10 5.62
C LEU A 102 -8.35 -15.35 6.38
N LEU A 103 -9.00 -16.47 6.05
CA LEU A 103 -8.60 -17.78 6.54
C LEU A 103 -7.35 -18.28 5.77
N SER A 104 -6.66 -19.25 6.35
CA SER A 104 -5.40 -19.79 5.79
C SER A 104 -5.54 -20.52 4.46
N ASN A 105 -6.77 -20.80 4.01
CA ASN A 105 -7.04 -21.45 2.73
C ASN A 105 -7.18 -20.45 1.57
N TRP A 106 -7.01 -19.15 1.83
CA TRP A 106 -6.89 -18.13 0.79
C TRP A 106 -5.44 -18.03 0.30
N ASP A 107 -5.24 -18.25 -1.00
CA ASP A 107 -4.00 -17.91 -1.69
C ASP A 107 -4.10 -16.52 -2.28
N LEU A 108 -3.28 -15.62 -1.75
CA LEU A 108 -3.16 -14.26 -2.25
C LEU A 108 -1.88 -14.12 -3.07
N ASN A 109 -2.03 -13.76 -4.35
CA ASN A 109 -0.94 -13.65 -5.30
C ASN A 109 -0.94 -12.26 -5.96
N PRO A 110 -0.76 -11.16 -5.20
CA PRO A 110 -0.60 -9.86 -5.80
C PRO A 110 0.66 -9.83 -6.67
N VAL A 111 0.54 -9.25 -7.85
CA VAL A 111 1.64 -9.06 -8.78
C VAL A 111 2.01 -7.59 -8.82
N SER A 112 3.20 -7.26 -8.33
CA SER A 112 3.67 -5.88 -8.22
C SER A 112 4.82 -5.60 -9.19
N LYS A 113 4.79 -4.44 -9.85
CA LYS A 113 5.89 -3.92 -10.66
C LYS A 113 6.37 -2.58 -10.12
N GLN A 114 7.65 -2.52 -9.81
CA GLN A 114 8.36 -1.29 -9.45
C GLN A 114 8.83 -0.54 -10.70
N PHE A 115 8.70 0.79 -10.68
CA PHE A 115 9.20 1.69 -11.72
C PHE A 115 10.39 2.50 -11.19
N ALA A 116 11.28 2.92 -12.09
CA ALA A 116 12.49 3.64 -11.71
C ALA A 116 12.23 5.14 -11.47
N SER A 117 11.12 5.69 -11.97
CA SER A 117 10.78 7.10 -11.83
C SER A 117 9.28 7.37 -11.99
N ALA A 118 8.83 8.52 -11.47
CA ALA A 118 7.46 9.01 -11.66
C ALA A 118 7.10 9.17 -13.15
N THR A 119 8.04 9.60 -14.00
CA THR A 119 7.82 9.73 -15.45
C THR A 119 7.58 8.37 -16.11
N GLU A 120 8.30 7.33 -15.68
CA GLU A 120 8.12 5.97 -16.20
C GLU A 120 6.77 5.40 -15.77
N LEU A 121 6.43 5.53 -14.48
CA LEU A 121 5.13 5.11 -13.96
C LEU A 121 4.00 5.80 -14.71
N LYS A 122 4.07 7.14 -14.81
CA LYS A 122 3.08 7.93 -15.55
C LYS A 122 3.00 7.50 -17.01
N GLY A 123 4.12 7.31 -17.69
CA GLY A 123 4.13 6.86 -19.08
C GLY A 123 3.50 5.47 -19.29
N ALA A 124 3.53 4.62 -18.26
CA ALA A 124 2.94 3.29 -18.25
C ALA A 124 1.45 3.27 -17.87
N THR A 125 0.98 4.23 -17.05
CA THR A 125 -0.39 4.30 -16.56
C THR A 125 -1.25 5.36 -17.25
N GLU A 126 -0.65 6.28 -17.99
CA GLU A 126 -1.35 7.33 -18.74
C GLU A 126 -1.83 6.80 -20.10
N GLY A 127 -3.14 6.89 -20.33
CA GLY A 127 -3.80 6.36 -21.52
C GLY A 127 -4.21 4.89 -21.37
N LEU A 128 -5.48 4.61 -21.67
CA LEU A 128 -6.09 3.30 -21.40
C LEU A 128 -5.41 2.14 -22.14
N ASP A 129 -5.02 2.32 -23.40
CA ASP A 129 -4.41 1.25 -24.20
C ASP A 129 -3.02 0.86 -23.70
N ARG A 130 -2.20 1.85 -23.30
CA ARG A 130 -0.89 1.60 -22.70
C ARG A 130 -1.02 0.93 -21.36
N PHE A 131 -1.93 1.44 -20.52
CA PHE A 131 -2.22 0.85 -19.22
C PHE A 131 -2.62 -0.62 -19.36
N ARG A 132 -3.62 -0.94 -20.20
CA ARG A 132 -4.05 -2.32 -20.46
C ARG A 132 -2.92 -3.21 -20.96
N LEU A 133 -2.10 -2.72 -21.89
CA LEU A 133 -0.95 -3.47 -22.42
C LEU A 133 0.08 -3.74 -21.32
N GLN A 134 0.35 -2.75 -20.46
CA GLN A 134 1.28 -2.90 -19.35
C GLN A 134 0.79 -3.90 -18.30
N ILE A 135 -0.51 -3.88 -17.95
CA ILE A 135 -1.10 -4.85 -17.03
C ILE A 135 -1.11 -6.25 -17.64
N ALA A 136 -1.51 -6.39 -18.90
CA ALA A 136 -1.48 -7.67 -19.58
C ALA A 136 -0.07 -8.27 -19.62
N LYS A 137 0.94 -7.46 -19.94
CA LYS A 137 2.34 -7.89 -19.94
C LYS A 137 2.81 -8.30 -18.53
N LEU A 138 2.48 -7.50 -17.51
CA LEU A 138 2.85 -7.80 -16.13
C LEU A 138 2.28 -9.16 -15.68
N LEU A 139 1.01 -9.42 -15.96
CA LEU A 139 0.37 -10.69 -15.62
C LEU A 139 0.95 -11.88 -16.42
N GLU A 140 1.32 -11.66 -17.68
CA GLU A 140 1.97 -12.65 -18.54
C GLU A 140 3.38 -13.02 -18.04
N ASP A 141 4.21 -12.01 -17.74
CA ASP A 141 5.60 -12.21 -17.28
C ASP A 141 5.65 -12.96 -15.94
N GLU A 142 4.66 -12.74 -15.07
CA GLU A 142 4.59 -13.31 -13.71
C GLU A 142 3.75 -14.60 -13.64
N GLY A 143 3.21 -15.04 -14.78
CA GLY A 143 2.42 -16.28 -14.86
C GLY A 143 1.15 -16.26 -14.01
N SER A 144 0.58 -15.09 -13.75
CA SER A 144 -0.66 -14.95 -12.95
C SER A 144 -1.81 -15.65 -13.67
N TYR A 145 -2.73 -16.23 -12.89
CA TYR A 145 -3.91 -16.86 -13.48
C TYR A 145 -4.78 -15.85 -14.25
N ALA A 146 -4.81 -14.58 -13.82
CA ALA A 146 -5.50 -13.50 -14.53
C ALA A 146 -4.98 -13.30 -15.97
N ALA A 147 -3.79 -13.82 -16.31
CA ALA A 147 -3.23 -13.83 -17.66
C ALA A 147 -3.99 -14.77 -18.63
N HIS A 148 -4.81 -15.71 -18.15
CA HIS A 148 -5.56 -16.63 -19.02
C HIS A 148 -6.51 -15.90 -20.00
N ASN A 149 -6.80 -14.62 -19.76
CA ASN A 149 -7.62 -13.80 -20.65
C ASN A 149 -6.92 -12.50 -21.12
N ILE A 150 -5.62 -12.56 -21.44
CA ILE A 150 -4.84 -11.44 -22.00
C ILE A 150 -5.55 -10.73 -23.17
N ARG A 151 -6.28 -11.47 -24.00
CA ARG A 151 -7.01 -10.87 -25.13
C ARG A 151 -8.14 -9.95 -24.65
N ALA A 152 -8.94 -10.37 -23.67
CA ALA A 152 -9.99 -9.53 -23.08
C ALA A 152 -9.40 -8.37 -22.26
N LEU A 153 -8.24 -8.57 -21.63
CA LEU A 153 -7.53 -7.50 -20.91
C LEU A 153 -7.20 -6.31 -21.82
N ARG A 154 -6.80 -6.57 -23.07
CA ARG A 154 -6.48 -5.53 -24.06
C ARG A 154 -7.68 -4.67 -24.47
N SER A 155 -8.90 -5.17 -24.32
CA SER A 155 -10.15 -4.43 -24.60
C SER A 155 -10.96 -4.13 -23.35
N ALA A 156 -10.43 -4.37 -22.16
CA ALA A 156 -11.16 -4.26 -20.90
C ALA A 156 -11.65 -2.82 -20.66
N HIS A 157 -12.88 -2.67 -20.16
CA HIS A 157 -13.31 -1.36 -19.68
C HIS A 157 -12.59 -1.03 -18.37
N VAL A 158 -12.08 0.20 -18.23
CA VAL A 158 -11.32 0.61 -17.05
C VAL A 158 -12.17 1.58 -16.24
N PHE A 159 -12.48 1.22 -15.01
CA PHE A 159 -13.07 2.14 -14.02
C PHE A 159 -11.95 2.71 -13.16
N THR A 160 -11.92 4.02 -12.98
CA THR A 160 -10.92 4.73 -12.17
C THR A 160 -11.59 5.30 -10.93
N TYR A 161 -10.98 5.06 -9.77
CA TYR A 161 -11.40 5.55 -8.47
C TYR A 161 -10.23 6.33 -7.85
N PRO A 162 -10.15 7.65 -8.10
CA PRO A 162 -9.07 8.50 -7.60
C PRO A 162 -9.28 8.93 -6.14
N ASP A 163 -10.50 8.79 -5.63
CA ASP A 163 -10.87 9.02 -4.24
C ASP A 163 -10.64 7.72 -3.45
N ASP A 164 -9.81 7.81 -2.41
CA ASP A 164 -9.40 6.71 -1.54
C ASP A 164 -10.59 6.03 -0.86
N HIS A 165 -11.57 6.82 -0.44
CA HIS A 165 -12.76 6.32 0.24
C HIS A 165 -13.63 5.50 -0.71
N LEU A 166 -14.00 6.03 -1.89
CA LEU A 166 -14.76 5.30 -2.90
C LEU A 166 -13.99 4.08 -3.44
N ALA A 167 -12.68 4.21 -3.62
CA ALA A 167 -11.82 3.10 -4.01
C ALA A 167 -11.84 1.98 -2.97
N ALA A 168 -11.82 2.30 -1.67
CA ALA A 168 -11.88 1.31 -0.60
C ALA A 168 -13.20 0.52 -0.62
N PHE A 169 -14.33 1.19 -0.81
CA PHE A 169 -15.63 0.51 -0.98
C PHE A 169 -15.64 -0.42 -2.18
N GLN A 170 -15.15 0.06 -3.33
CA GLN A 170 -15.13 -0.74 -4.55
C GLN A 170 -14.19 -1.95 -4.44
N PHE A 171 -13.03 -1.78 -3.80
CA PHE A 171 -12.08 -2.86 -3.63
C PHE A 171 -12.59 -3.90 -2.62
N ALA A 172 -13.20 -3.46 -1.53
CA ALA A 172 -13.88 -4.35 -0.59
C ALA A 172 -15.04 -5.12 -1.25
N PHE A 173 -15.77 -4.47 -2.16
CA PHE A 173 -16.83 -5.13 -2.91
C PHE A 173 -16.30 -6.20 -3.86
N TRP A 174 -15.10 -5.99 -4.43
CA TRP A 174 -14.41 -7.03 -5.20
C TRP A 174 -14.10 -8.25 -4.34
N TRP A 175 -13.52 -8.07 -3.14
CA TRP A 175 -13.30 -9.17 -2.19
C TRP A 175 -14.61 -9.89 -1.85
N TYR A 176 -15.67 -9.12 -1.59
CA TYR A 176 -16.98 -9.67 -1.23
C TYR A 176 -17.65 -10.48 -2.36
N LEU A 177 -17.42 -10.11 -3.61
CA LEU A 177 -17.93 -10.83 -4.79
C LEU A 177 -17.00 -11.95 -5.27
N PHE A 178 -15.76 -11.99 -4.80
CA PHE A 178 -14.78 -12.97 -5.25
C PHE A 178 -15.22 -14.40 -4.93
N ASP A 179 -15.87 -14.62 -3.78
CA ASP A 179 -16.58 -15.86 -3.46
C ASP A 179 -17.92 -15.56 -2.75
N HIS A 180 -18.98 -16.29 -3.10
CA HIS A 180 -20.28 -16.14 -2.46
C HIS A 180 -20.30 -16.69 -1.03
N ASP A 181 -19.35 -17.58 -0.67
CA ASP A 181 -19.20 -18.18 0.67
C ASP A 181 -18.12 -17.48 1.52
N ASN A 182 -18.02 -16.16 1.41
CA ASN A 182 -17.06 -15.37 2.18
C ASN A 182 -17.33 -15.43 3.69
N TRP A 183 -16.31 -15.84 4.46
CA TRP A 183 -16.36 -15.92 5.94
C TRP A 183 -15.89 -14.66 6.67
N PHE A 184 -15.69 -13.54 5.96
CA PHE A 184 -15.30 -12.26 6.54
C PHE A 184 -16.41 -11.21 6.42
N ALA A 185 -16.44 -10.29 7.38
CA ALA A 185 -17.39 -9.17 7.37
C ALA A 185 -16.95 -8.10 6.36
N TYR A 186 -17.91 -7.57 5.60
CA TYR A 186 -17.67 -6.50 4.61
C TYR A 186 -16.99 -5.27 5.24
N ASP A 187 -17.44 -4.83 6.41
CA ASP A 187 -16.87 -3.65 7.06
C ASP A 187 -15.40 -3.85 7.45
N THR A 188 -15.03 -5.05 7.89
CA THR A 188 -13.64 -5.38 8.25
C THR A 188 -12.71 -5.30 7.04
N ILE A 189 -13.11 -5.87 5.90
CA ILE A 189 -12.30 -5.79 4.67
C ILE A 189 -12.28 -4.37 4.11
N ARG A 190 -13.40 -3.63 4.20
CA ARG A 190 -13.48 -2.22 3.80
C ARG A 190 -12.51 -1.34 4.58
N GLU A 191 -12.44 -1.49 5.90
CA GLU A 191 -11.48 -0.78 6.74
C GLU A 191 -10.04 -1.11 6.36
N ALA A 192 -9.75 -2.38 6.04
CA ALA A 192 -8.43 -2.78 5.58
C ALA A 192 -8.08 -2.18 4.20
N CYS A 193 -9.02 -2.14 3.26
CA CYS A 193 -8.85 -1.47 1.97
C CYS A 193 -8.66 0.04 2.13
N GLU A 194 -9.39 0.69 3.05
CA GLU A 194 -9.25 2.12 3.35
C GLU A 194 -7.88 2.42 3.94
N GLN A 195 -7.37 1.58 4.85
CA GLN A 195 -6.01 1.70 5.37
C GLN A 195 -4.95 1.51 4.28
N TYR A 196 -5.16 0.57 3.37
CA TYR A 196 -4.24 0.30 2.26
C TYR A 196 -4.16 1.48 1.28
N LEU A 197 -5.30 1.98 0.80
CA LEU A 197 -5.35 3.10 -0.14
C LEU A 197 -4.91 4.42 0.52
N ASN A 198 -5.02 4.52 1.85
CA ASN A 198 -4.49 5.62 2.65
C ASN A 198 -3.13 5.33 3.31
N HIS A 199 -2.34 4.39 2.79
CA HIS A 199 -1.03 4.07 3.40
C HIS A 199 -0.06 5.26 3.37
N HIS A 200 -0.25 6.16 2.39
CA HIS A 200 0.50 7.40 2.16
C HIS A 200 -0.39 8.66 2.16
N PRO A 201 -1.02 9.04 3.29
CA PRO A 201 -2.05 10.09 3.30
C PRO A 201 -1.49 11.53 3.23
N TRP A 202 -0.18 11.68 2.95
CA TRP A 202 0.53 12.96 3.04
C TRP A 202 1.31 13.36 1.76
N GLY A 203 1.29 12.50 0.73
CA GLY A 203 1.90 12.79 -0.56
C GLY A 203 1.05 13.73 -1.42
N SER A 204 1.68 14.37 -2.41
CA SER A 204 0.94 15.18 -3.41
C SER A 204 0.10 14.34 -4.36
N GLU A 205 0.44 13.05 -4.50
CA GLU A 205 -0.31 12.03 -5.22
C GLU A 205 -0.48 10.84 -4.28
N GLY A 206 -1.74 10.42 -4.05
CA GLY A 206 -2.08 9.29 -3.19
C GLY A 206 -1.96 7.96 -3.92
N MET A 207 -2.82 7.00 -3.60
CA MET A 207 -2.96 5.76 -4.35
C MET A 207 -4.25 5.79 -5.18
N GLU A 208 -4.23 5.20 -6.37
CA GLU A 208 -5.41 5.12 -7.25
C GLU A 208 -5.81 3.66 -7.45
N LEU A 209 -7.10 3.36 -7.31
CA LEU A 209 -7.64 2.07 -7.74
C LEU A 209 -8.19 2.17 -9.17
N ARG A 210 -7.80 1.21 -10.00
CA ARG A 210 -8.41 0.95 -11.30
C ARG A 210 -8.95 -0.47 -11.36
N MET A 211 -10.19 -0.62 -11.81
CA MET A 211 -10.82 -1.92 -12.03
C MET A 211 -10.91 -2.19 -13.53
N LEU A 212 -10.25 -3.24 -14.02
CA LEU A 212 -10.39 -3.69 -15.40
C LEU A 212 -11.54 -4.70 -15.49
N ARG A 213 -12.60 -4.35 -16.21
CA ARG A 213 -13.68 -5.26 -16.52
C ARG A 213 -13.43 -5.98 -17.84
N LEU A 214 -13.27 -7.29 -17.75
CA LEU A 214 -13.19 -8.20 -18.87
C LEU A 214 -14.60 -8.48 -19.40
N TYR A 215 -14.78 -8.39 -20.71
CA TYR A 215 -15.98 -8.90 -21.36
C TYR A 215 -15.63 -10.26 -21.97
N ASN A 216 -16.20 -11.33 -21.43
CA ASN A 216 -16.09 -12.65 -22.04
C ASN A 216 -17.07 -12.74 -23.21
N ASP A 217 -16.56 -13.06 -24.39
CA ASP A 217 -17.37 -13.24 -25.61
C ASP A 217 -17.85 -14.70 -25.79
N SER A 218 -17.65 -15.59 -24.80
CA SER A 218 -18.01 -17.01 -24.95
C SER A 218 -18.46 -17.70 -23.67
N SER A 219 -19.71 -18.19 -23.74
CA SER A 219 -20.38 -19.41 -23.22
C SER A 219 -19.74 -20.38 -22.21
N ASN A 220 -18.61 -20.11 -21.55
CA ASN A 220 -18.09 -20.98 -20.50
C ASN A 220 -18.61 -20.53 -19.14
N ASN A 221 -19.46 -21.36 -18.55
CA ASN A 221 -20.12 -21.20 -17.25
C ASN A 221 -19.18 -21.21 -16.02
N ASP A 222 -17.86 -21.03 -16.19
CA ASP A 222 -16.93 -20.82 -15.08
C ASP A 222 -16.99 -19.36 -14.62
N LEU A 223 -18.17 -18.95 -14.16
CA LEU A 223 -18.49 -17.66 -13.53
C LEU A 223 -17.81 -17.47 -12.15
N ARG A 224 -16.88 -18.33 -11.75
CA ARG A 224 -16.30 -18.36 -10.41
C ARG A 224 -15.14 -17.39 -10.19
N ARG A 225 -14.72 -16.62 -11.20
CA ARG A 225 -13.61 -15.66 -11.07
C ARG A 225 -14.08 -14.32 -11.59
N SER A 226 -13.99 -13.29 -10.75
CA SER A 226 -14.55 -11.97 -11.02
C SER A 226 -14.10 -11.47 -12.40
N GLU A 227 -15.05 -11.03 -13.23
CA GLU A 227 -14.79 -10.30 -14.47
C GLU A 227 -14.00 -9.00 -14.25
N LEU A 228 -13.70 -8.66 -13.00
CA LEU A 228 -13.05 -7.44 -12.56
C LEU A 228 -11.65 -7.77 -12.03
N ILE A 229 -10.64 -7.09 -12.56
CA ILE A 229 -9.26 -7.17 -12.09
C ILE A 229 -8.90 -5.86 -11.38
N PRO A 230 -8.72 -5.88 -10.05
CA PRO A 230 -8.25 -4.74 -9.28
C PRO A 230 -6.77 -4.45 -9.53
N VAL A 231 -6.48 -3.20 -9.85
CA VAL A 231 -5.12 -2.68 -10.05
C VAL A 231 -4.96 -1.42 -9.22
N VAL A 232 -3.97 -1.42 -8.34
CA VAL A 232 -3.63 -0.27 -7.53
C VAL A 232 -2.36 0.38 -8.07
N ILE A 233 -2.43 1.68 -8.33
CA ILE A 233 -1.30 2.51 -8.71
C ILE A 233 -0.86 3.25 -7.45
N ASN A 234 0.36 2.99 -7.01
CA ASN A 234 0.95 3.60 -5.82
C ASN A 234 2.01 4.61 -6.27
N TYR A 235 1.60 5.87 -6.37
CA TYR A 235 2.48 6.95 -6.83
C TYR A 235 3.66 7.20 -5.87
N PRO A 236 3.47 7.26 -4.54
CA PRO A 236 4.58 7.42 -3.59
C PRO A 236 5.64 6.32 -3.68
N GLU A 237 5.21 5.07 -3.86
CA GLU A 237 6.14 3.94 -3.97
C GLU A 237 6.61 3.68 -5.40
N LEU A 238 6.12 4.43 -6.40
CA LEU A 238 6.41 4.21 -7.82
C LEU A 238 6.12 2.78 -8.28
N CYS A 239 5.01 2.20 -7.85
CA CYS A 239 4.66 0.81 -8.17
C CYS A 239 3.22 0.65 -8.64
N VAL A 240 2.98 -0.45 -9.36
CA VAL A 240 1.63 -0.91 -9.73
C VAL A 240 1.46 -2.32 -9.21
N THR A 241 0.36 -2.57 -8.50
CA THR A 241 0.01 -3.88 -7.97
C THR A 241 -1.30 -4.35 -8.60
N VAL A 242 -1.29 -5.53 -9.19
CA VAL A 242 -2.50 -6.23 -9.62
C VAL A 242 -2.87 -7.24 -8.55
N TRP A 243 -4.09 -7.14 -8.02
CA TRP A 243 -4.54 -8.05 -6.99
C TRP A 243 -5.23 -9.26 -7.60
N ASP A 244 -4.76 -10.44 -7.21
CA ASP A 244 -5.28 -11.74 -7.60
C ASP A 244 -5.36 -12.61 -6.35
N ALA A 245 -6.45 -13.36 -6.22
CA ALA A 245 -6.73 -14.19 -5.06
C ALA A 245 -7.33 -15.51 -5.54
N PHE A 246 -7.22 -16.56 -4.72
CA PHE A 246 -7.83 -17.85 -4.95
C PHE A 246 -8.26 -18.44 -3.61
N LEU A 247 -9.46 -19.02 -3.57
CA LEU A 247 -9.86 -19.88 -2.46
C LEU A 247 -9.46 -21.31 -2.78
N ASN A 248 -8.70 -21.95 -1.90
CA ASN A 248 -8.43 -23.37 -1.94
C ASN A 248 -9.51 -24.10 -1.12
N ASP A 249 -10.32 -24.90 -1.79
CA ASP A 249 -11.29 -25.82 -1.20
C ASP A 249 -10.63 -27.12 -0.71
#